data_AF-A0A959PT02-F1
#
_entry.id   AF-A0A959PT02-F1
#
_cell.length_a   1.000
_cell.length_b   1.000
_cell.length_c   1.000
_cell.angle_alpha   90.00
_cell.angle_beta   90.00
_cell.angle_gamma   90.00
#
_symmetry.space_group_name_H-M   'P 1'
#
loop_
_entity.id
_entity.type
_entity.pdbx_description
1 polymer ?
#
loop_
_entity_poly.entity_id
_entity_poly.type
_entity_poly.pdbx_seq_one_letter_code
_entity_poly.pdbx_strand_id
1 'polypeptide(L)'
;YDADIWVNAVKRSFYSTGFATEMGYTSAPGSLGRKDENVISDPRYFTGLLDKFYFWNRSISQEEVDLLFYENGLSSIDESTLDRNNILTFPNPTSGILQIKLPQGFTLENARIISVEGKLVKDINSFEGTQLDLNELPNGFYALEIHYEDAGNKSAVSYQKVLISR
;
A
#
# COMPACT_ATOMS: atom_id res chain seq x y z
N TYR A 1 7.06 32.72 6.74
CA TYR A 1 6.62 31.39 6.30
C TYR A 1 7.20 30.41 7.28
N ASP A 2 6.36 29.76 8.06
CA ASP A 2 6.81 28.75 9.03
C ASP A 2 7.05 27.44 8.29
N ALA A 3 8.22 26.84 8.53
CA ALA A 3 8.53 25.51 8.04
C ALA A 3 8.04 24.50 9.08
N ASP A 4 7.30 23.50 8.61
CA ASP A 4 6.81 22.41 9.44
C ASP A 4 7.67 21.16 9.24
N ILE A 5 7.82 20.39 10.33
CA ILE A 5 8.51 19.09 10.32
C ILE A 5 7.55 18.06 10.87
N TRP A 6 7.40 16.95 10.15
CA TRP A 6 6.60 15.82 10.55
C TRP A 6 7.50 14.61 10.81
N VAL A 7 7.22 13.88 11.88
CA VAL A 7 7.90 12.62 12.20
C VAL A 7 6.84 11.58 12.51
N ASN A 8 6.81 10.52 11.72
CA ASN A 8 5.77 9.47 11.75
C ASN A 8 4.36 10.05 11.59
N ALA A 9 4.13 10.84 10.53
CA ALA A 9 2.91 11.60 10.25
C ALA A 9 2.46 12.65 11.30
N VAL A 10 3.10 12.68 12.47
CA VAL A 10 2.76 13.64 13.53
C VAL A 10 3.56 14.92 13.34
N LYS A 11 2.87 16.06 13.22
CA LYS A 11 3.50 17.38 13.21
C LYS A 11 4.28 17.59 14.51
N ARG A 12 5.58 17.84 14.39
CA ARG A 12 6.45 18.20 15.51
C ARG A 12 6.51 19.71 15.59
N SER A 13 6.12 20.24 16.76
CA SER A 13 6.20 21.68 17.00
C SER A 13 7.66 22.09 17.17
N PHE A 14 8.09 23.03 16.33
CA PHE A 14 9.36 23.73 16.48
C PHE A 14 9.08 25.23 16.60
N TYR A 15 9.83 25.90 17.47
CA TYR A 15 9.87 27.35 17.49
C TYR A 15 10.91 27.80 16.46
N SER A 16 10.47 28.48 15.40
CA SER A 16 11.38 29.20 14.52
C SER A 16 11.59 30.60 15.11
N THR A 17 12.84 30.97 15.40
CA THR A 17 13.21 32.30 15.93
C THR A 17 13.79 33.20 14.84
N GLY A 18 13.52 32.89 13.57
CA GLY A 18 14.10 33.58 12.42
C GLY A 18 13.16 34.63 11.82
N PHE A 19 13.72 35.78 11.44
CA PHE A 19 13.05 36.68 10.50
C PHE A 19 13.19 36.09 9.09
N ALA A 20 12.07 35.90 8.39
CA ALA A 20 12.09 35.40 7.02
C ALA A 20 12.72 36.46 6.10
N THR A 21 13.94 36.21 5.63
CA THR A 21 14.53 36.93 4.48
C THR A 21 14.12 36.24 3.17
N GLU A 22 14.50 36.84 2.04
CA GLU A 22 14.42 36.16 0.73
C GLU A 22 15.19 34.83 0.76
N MET A 23 14.70 33.84 0.01
CA MET A 23 15.33 32.54 -0.11
C MET A 23 16.68 32.69 -0.81
N GLY A 24 17.77 32.37 -0.11
CA GLY A 24 19.11 32.40 -0.69
C GLY A 24 19.28 31.28 -1.73
N TYR A 25 19.60 31.65 -2.97
CA TYR A 25 19.95 30.70 -4.01
C TYR A 25 21.45 30.46 -4.04
N THR A 26 21.85 29.22 -4.30
CA THR A 26 23.25 28.85 -4.57
C THR A 26 23.32 28.08 -5.88
N SER A 27 24.41 28.28 -6.63
CA SER A 27 24.74 27.45 -7.79
C SER A 27 25.45 26.16 -7.38
N ALA A 28 25.76 25.98 -6.10
CA ALA A 28 26.34 24.75 -5.60
C ALA A 28 25.33 23.59 -5.74
N PRO A 29 25.75 22.41 -6.22
CA PRO A 29 24.90 21.24 -6.26
C PRO A 29 24.46 20.86 -4.84
N GLY A 30 23.19 20.48 -4.67
CA GLY A 30 22.71 19.92 -3.41
C GLY A 30 23.37 18.58 -3.10
N SER A 31 23.55 18.27 -1.82
CA SER A 31 24.09 16.99 -1.36
C SER A 31 23.06 16.24 -0.51
N LEU A 32 23.01 14.92 -0.69
CA LEU A 32 22.21 14.00 0.13
C LEU A 32 23.15 13.05 0.87
N GLY A 33 22.91 12.83 2.18
CA GLY A 33 23.73 11.94 3.00
C GLY A 33 25.15 12.44 3.34
N ARG A 34 25.53 13.63 2.86
CA ARG A 34 26.77 14.33 3.20
C ARG A 34 26.47 15.80 3.45
N LYS A 35 27.02 16.35 4.54
CA LYS A 35 27.09 17.78 4.77
C LYS A 35 28.49 18.26 4.42
N ASP A 36 28.57 19.12 3.41
CA ASP A 36 29.80 19.85 3.09
C ASP A 36 29.82 21.14 3.91
N GLU A 37 30.12 21.00 5.20
CA GLU A 37 30.46 22.16 6.01
C GLU A 37 31.88 22.55 5.69
N ASN A 38 32.02 23.71 5.06
CA ASN A 38 33.22 24.58 5.02
C ASN A 38 34.56 23.85 4.84
N VAL A 39 35.32 24.20 3.80
CA VAL A 39 36.56 23.54 3.32
C VAL A 39 37.69 23.31 4.36
N ILE A 40 37.50 23.78 5.59
CA ILE A 40 38.42 23.70 6.72
C ILE A 40 38.07 22.53 7.66
N SER A 41 36.83 22.02 7.63
CA SER A 41 36.39 20.90 8.48
C SER A 41 36.13 19.63 7.66
N ASP A 42 36.36 18.47 8.30
CA ASP A 42 36.03 17.19 7.70
C ASP A 42 34.53 17.10 7.38
N PRO A 43 34.17 16.55 6.20
CA PRO A 43 32.78 16.39 5.81
C PRO A 43 32.05 15.43 6.76
N ARG A 44 30.80 15.77 7.10
CA ARG A 44 29.94 14.92 7.94
C ARG A 44 29.08 14.03 7.05
N TYR A 45 28.97 12.76 7.41
CA TYR A 45 28.18 11.77 6.68
C TYR A 45 26.98 11.31 7.49
N PHE A 46 25.88 11.04 6.81
CA PHE A 46 24.76 10.31 7.38
C PHE A 46 25.15 8.84 7.50
N THR A 47 25.21 8.33 8.73
CA THR A 47 25.54 6.92 9.02
C THR A 47 24.26 6.15 9.28
N GLY A 48 23.57 5.75 8.22
CA GLY A 48 22.33 5.00 8.28
C GLY A 48 21.84 4.58 6.90
N LEU A 49 20.73 3.86 6.85
CA LEU A 49 20.03 3.53 5.61
C LEU A 49 19.05 4.65 5.27
N LEU A 50 19.01 5.03 3.99
CA LEU A 50 18.03 5.97 3.45
C LEU A 50 17.26 5.27 2.34
N ASP A 51 15.94 5.35 2.40
CA ASP A 51 15.05 4.85 1.36
C ASP A 51 13.88 5.83 1.18
N LYS A 52 13.21 5.76 0.02
CA LYS A 52 12.00 6.52 -0.33
C LYS A 52 12.15 8.04 -0.12
N PHE A 53 13.21 8.62 -0.68
CA PHE A 53 13.41 10.06 -0.71
C PHE A 53 12.53 10.71 -1.80
N TYR A 54 11.77 11.73 -1.40
CA TYR A 54 10.92 12.51 -2.29
C TYR A 54 11.19 14.01 -2.10
N PHE A 55 11.08 14.78 -3.18
CA PHE A 55 11.21 16.23 -3.17
C PHE A 55 10.11 16.85 -4.04
N TRP A 56 9.39 17.83 -3.49
CA TRP A 56 8.28 18.49 -4.17
C TRP A 56 8.60 19.95 -4.44
N ASN A 57 8.16 20.45 -5.59
CA ASN A 57 8.22 21.87 -5.94
C ASN A 57 7.06 22.69 -5.35
N ARG A 58 6.34 22.13 -4.37
CA ARG A 58 5.20 22.74 -3.69
C ARG A 58 5.16 22.31 -2.23
N SER A 59 4.42 23.07 -1.43
CA SER A 59 4.02 22.62 -0.09
C SER A 59 3.03 21.44 -0.22
N ILE A 60 3.17 20.47 0.69
CA ILE A 60 2.27 19.33 0.83
C ILE A 60 1.35 19.55 2.04
N SER A 61 0.09 19.11 1.95
CA SER A 61 -0.88 19.24 3.05
C SER A 61 -0.69 18.14 4.10
N GLN A 62 -1.33 18.28 5.27
CA GLN A 62 -1.33 17.24 6.29
C GLN A 62 -1.96 15.95 5.76
N GLU A 63 -3.06 16.05 5.00
CA GLU A 63 -3.72 14.89 4.40
C GLU A 63 -2.78 14.17 3.41
N GLU A 64 -1.97 14.91 2.66
CA GLU A 64 -0.98 14.31 1.76
C GLU A 64 0.19 13.68 2.53
N VAL A 65 0.62 14.28 3.65
CA VAL A 65 1.61 13.66 4.55
C VAL A 65 1.07 12.35 5.11
N ASP A 66 -0.20 12.34 5.53
CA ASP A 66 -0.86 11.14 6.05
C ASP A 66 -0.98 10.06 4.97
N LEU A 67 -1.42 10.42 3.76
CA LEU A 67 -1.46 9.49 2.62
C LEU A 67 -0.07 8.96 2.29
N LEU A 68 0.97 9.80 2.21
CA LEU A 68 2.32 9.35 1.94
C LEU A 68 2.86 8.44 3.04
N PHE A 69 2.52 8.68 4.31
CA PHE A 69 2.96 7.84 5.41
C PHE A 69 2.23 6.48 5.42
N TYR A 70 0.90 6.52 5.29
CA TYR A 70 0.07 5.32 5.38
C TYR A 70 0.02 4.52 4.07
N GLU A 71 -0.01 5.12 2.89
CA GLU A 71 0.06 4.38 1.62
C GLU A 71 1.44 3.75 1.39
N ASN A 72 2.53 4.42 1.81
CA ASN A 72 3.85 3.77 1.83
C ASN A 72 3.96 2.71 2.94
N GLY A 73 3.06 2.73 3.94
CA GLY A 73 2.83 1.66 4.90
C GLY A 73 1.87 0.57 4.40
N LEU A 74 1.00 0.85 3.42
CA LEU A 74 0.14 -0.13 2.75
C LEU A 74 0.90 -0.94 1.68
N SER A 75 2.10 -0.50 1.29
CA SER A 75 3.13 -1.35 0.67
C SER A 75 4.11 -1.97 1.68
N SER A 76 3.72 -2.02 2.96
CA SER A 76 4.22 -2.95 3.96
C SER A 76 3.02 -3.49 4.73
N ILE A 77 2.12 -4.17 3.99
CA ILE A 77 1.72 -5.47 4.52
C ILE A 77 3.07 -6.18 4.65
N ASP A 78 3.49 -6.41 5.89
CA ASP A 78 4.64 -7.24 6.24
C ASP A 78 4.73 -8.31 5.14
N GLU A 79 5.82 -8.37 4.37
CA GLU A 79 5.95 -9.40 3.34
C GLU A 79 5.80 -10.78 4.01
N SER A 80 6.06 -10.85 5.31
CA SER A 80 5.79 -11.96 6.24
C SER A 80 4.29 -12.23 6.59
N THR A 81 3.37 -11.33 6.24
CA THR A 81 1.90 -11.50 6.33
C THR A 81 1.25 -11.68 4.96
N LEU A 82 1.85 -11.19 3.87
CA LEU A 82 1.48 -11.59 2.50
C LEU A 82 1.94 -13.03 2.18
N ASP A 83 3.12 -13.44 2.65
CA ASP A 83 3.66 -14.78 2.42
C ASP A 83 2.96 -15.90 3.21
N ARG A 84 2.14 -15.56 4.22
CA ARG A 84 1.37 -16.59 4.93
C ARG A 84 0.11 -17.01 4.20
N ASN A 85 -0.39 -16.21 3.26
CA ASN A 85 -1.63 -16.49 2.56
C ASN A 85 -1.38 -16.45 1.04
N ASN A 86 -0.72 -17.50 0.54
CA ASN A 86 -0.55 -17.84 -0.88
C ASN A 86 -1.90 -18.17 -1.57
N ILE A 87 -2.95 -17.38 -1.31
CA ILE A 87 -4.25 -17.50 -1.94
C ILE A 87 -4.19 -16.79 -3.29
N LEU A 88 -4.06 -17.58 -4.35
CA LEU A 88 -3.94 -17.08 -5.72
C LEU A 88 -5.27 -17.23 -6.45
N THR A 89 -5.61 -16.24 -7.27
CA THR A 89 -6.81 -16.28 -8.12
C THR A 89 -6.41 -16.21 -9.59
N PHE A 90 -6.90 -17.15 -10.41
CA PHE A 90 -6.58 -17.18 -11.84
C PHE A 90 -7.69 -17.80 -12.69
N PRO A 91 -7.81 -17.44 -13.97
CA PRO A 91 -7.09 -16.36 -14.63
C PRO A 91 -7.60 -14.98 -14.18
N ASN A 92 -6.72 -13.98 -14.14
CA ASN A 92 -7.10 -12.60 -13.93
C ASN A 92 -6.35 -11.74 -14.98
N PRO A 93 -7.02 -11.22 -16.02
CA PRO A 93 -8.48 -11.18 -16.22
C PRO A 93 -9.15 -12.54 -16.44
N THR A 94 -10.43 -12.67 -16.07
CA THR A 94 -11.26 -13.86 -16.30
C THR A 94 -12.36 -13.60 -17.33
N SER A 95 -12.68 -14.61 -18.14
CA SER A 95 -13.85 -14.63 -19.03
C SER A 95 -15.13 -15.09 -18.34
N GLY A 96 -15.10 -15.34 -17.03
CA GLY A 96 -16.27 -15.71 -16.23
C GLY A 96 -16.05 -16.91 -15.31
N ILE A 97 -15.01 -17.72 -15.52
CA ILE A 97 -14.63 -18.77 -14.56
C ILE A 97 -13.33 -18.37 -13.88
N LEU A 98 -13.33 -18.32 -12.55
CA LEU A 98 -12.17 -17.98 -11.73
C LEU A 98 -11.85 -19.12 -10.77
N GLN A 99 -10.58 -19.50 -10.67
CA GLN A 99 -10.10 -20.51 -9.73
C GLN A 99 -9.43 -19.83 -8.55
N ILE A 100 -9.72 -20.30 -7.34
CA ILE A 100 -9.00 -19.96 -6.13
C ILE A 100 -8.03 -21.11 -5.82
N LYS A 101 -6.74 -20.81 -5.66
CA LYS A 101 -5.76 -21.77 -5.15
C LYS A 101 -5.43 -21.38 -3.72
N LEU A 102 -5.81 -22.25 -2.79
CA LEU A 102 -5.49 -22.11 -1.38
C LEU A 102 -4.15 -22.82 -1.05
N PRO A 103 -3.42 -22.34 -0.03
CA PRO A 103 -2.31 -23.08 0.57
C PRO A 103 -2.75 -24.44 1.13
N GLN A 104 -1.80 -25.36 1.31
CA GLN A 104 -2.10 -26.67 1.90
C GLN A 104 -2.61 -26.51 3.34
N GLY A 105 -3.67 -27.23 3.68
CA GLY A 105 -4.30 -27.19 5.01
C GLY A 105 -5.27 -26.04 5.22
N PHE A 106 -5.48 -25.19 4.21
CA PHE A 106 -6.47 -24.12 4.26
C PHE A 106 -7.79 -24.62 3.67
N THR A 107 -8.90 -24.20 4.26
CA THR A 107 -10.24 -24.61 3.83
C THR A 107 -11.03 -23.38 3.41
N LEU A 108 -11.59 -23.40 2.19
CA LEU A 108 -12.47 -22.34 1.72
C LEU A 108 -13.81 -22.40 2.48
N GLU A 109 -14.23 -21.29 3.09
CA GLU A 109 -15.50 -21.20 3.81
C GLU A 109 -16.58 -20.57 2.91
N ASN A 110 -16.35 -19.33 2.49
CA ASN A 110 -17.24 -18.59 1.59
C ASN A 110 -16.47 -17.56 0.76
N ALA A 111 -17.10 -17.05 -0.29
CA ALA A 111 -16.55 -16.01 -1.14
C ALA A 111 -17.63 -15.01 -1.53
N ARG A 112 -17.26 -13.74 -1.62
CA ARG A 112 -18.16 -12.66 -1.98
C ARG A 112 -17.56 -11.81 -3.07
N ILE A 113 -18.42 -11.40 -4.00
CA ILE A 113 -18.06 -10.48 -5.06
C ILE A 113 -18.74 -9.14 -4.78
N ILE A 114 -17.93 -8.10 -4.75
CA ILE A 114 -18.34 -6.72 -4.44
C ILE A 114 -18.00 -5.86 -5.65
N SER A 115 -18.95 -5.04 -6.10
CA SER A 115 -18.74 -4.11 -7.21
C SER A 115 -17.84 -2.94 -6.81
N VAL A 116 -17.38 -2.14 -7.78
CA VAL A 116 -16.56 -0.93 -7.51
C VAL A 116 -17.31 0.13 -6.69
N GLU A 117 -18.64 0.11 -6.70
CA GLU A 117 -19.50 0.95 -5.87
C GLU A 117 -19.68 0.41 -4.44
N GLY A 118 -19.06 -0.73 -4.10
CA GLY A 118 -19.15 -1.36 -2.78
C GLY A 118 -20.40 -2.22 -2.58
N LYS A 119 -21.17 -2.51 -3.63
CA LYS A 119 -22.37 -3.36 -3.53
C LYS A 119 -22.00 -4.84 -3.59
N LEU A 120 -22.50 -5.66 -2.66
CA LEU A 120 -22.44 -7.12 -2.76
C LEU A 120 -23.28 -7.57 -3.97
N VAL A 121 -22.61 -8.13 -4.98
CA VAL A 121 -23.25 -8.61 -6.23
C VAL A 121 -23.37 -10.12 -6.30
N LYS A 122 -22.54 -10.87 -5.56
CA LYS A 122 -22.64 -12.33 -5.46
C LYS A 122 -22.12 -12.80 -4.10
N ASP A 123 -22.84 -13.72 -3.47
CA ASP A 123 -22.44 -14.39 -2.23
C ASP A 123 -22.43 -15.90 -2.47
N ILE A 124 -21.31 -16.55 -2.19
CA ILE A 124 -21.00 -17.91 -2.62
C ILE A 124 -20.60 -18.70 -1.39
N ASN A 125 -21.53 -19.54 -0.95
CA ASN A 125 -21.41 -20.35 0.28
C ASN A 125 -21.21 -21.84 -0.02
N SER A 126 -21.24 -22.24 -1.30
CA SER A 126 -21.06 -23.61 -1.74
C SER A 126 -20.16 -23.62 -2.97
N PHE A 127 -19.14 -24.48 -2.96
CA PHE A 127 -18.14 -24.58 -4.02
C PHE A 127 -18.06 -25.99 -4.56
N GLU A 128 -17.97 -26.12 -5.87
CA GLU A 128 -17.45 -27.33 -6.51
C GLU A 128 -15.92 -27.22 -6.54
N GLY A 129 -15.28 -27.69 -5.47
CA GLY A 129 -13.84 -27.52 -5.28
C GLY A 129 -13.51 -26.06 -4.92
N THR A 130 -12.75 -25.38 -5.78
CA THR A 130 -12.33 -23.98 -5.56
C THR A 130 -12.62 -23.07 -6.75
N GLN A 131 -13.59 -23.47 -7.58
CA GLN A 131 -14.00 -22.72 -8.77
C GLN A 131 -15.17 -21.78 -8.45
N LEU A 132 -15.11 -20.57 -9.03
CA LEU A 132 -16.11 -19.53 -8.98
C LEU A 132 -16.68 -19.31 -10.39
N ASP A 133 -18.01 -19.38 -10.51
CA ASP A 133 -18.72 -18.98 -11.72
C ASP A 133 -19.23 -17.53 -11.59
N LEU A 134 -18.65 -16.67 -12.42
CA LEU A 134 -18.92 -15.24 -12.55
C LEU A 134 -19.55 -14.88 -13.90
N ASN A 135 -20.04 -15.86 -14.69
CA ASN A 135 -20.61 -15.64 -16.02
C ASN A 135 -21.79 -14.66 -16.03
N GLU A 136 -22.56 -14.64 -14.94
CA GLU A 136 -23.72 -13.77 -14.77
C GLU A 136 -23.35 -12.29 -14.52
N LEU A 137 -22.09 -12.02 -14.17
CA LEU A 137 -21.63 -10.67 -13.88
C LEU A 137 -21.16 -9.95 -15.16
N PRO A 138 -21.48 -8.66 -15.34
CA PRO A 138 -20.97 -7.85 -16.44
C PRO A 138 -19.44 -7.69 -16.42
N ASN A 139 -18.86 -7.37 -17.58
CA ASN A 139 -17.44 -7.01 -17.68
C ASN A 139 -17.14 -5.80 -16.78
N GLY A 140 -16.03 -5.84 -16.05
CA GLY A 140 -15.65 -4.79 -15.10
C GLY A 140 -14.71 -5.27 -14.00
N PHE A 141 -14.36 -4.33 -13.12
CA PHE A 141 -13.58 -4.62 -11.92
C PHE A 141 -14.49 -4.98 -10.75
N TYR A 142 -14.03 -5.93 -9.95
CA TYR A 142 -14.71 -6.38 -8.74
C TYR A 142 -13.67 -6.65 -7.65
N ALA A 143 -14.09 -6.48 -6.40
CA ALA A 143 -13.37 -7.02 -5.26
C ALA A 143 -13.93 -8.43 -4.95
N LEU A 144 -13.03 -9.39 -4.79
CA LEU A 144 -13.30 -10.74 -4.33
C LEU A 144 -12.82 -10.84 -2.88
N GLU A 145 -13.77 -11.03 -1.98
CA GLU A 145 -13.56 -11.33 -0.57
C GLU A 145 -13.61 -12.85 -0.39
N ILE A 146 -12.53 -13.44 0.13
CA ILE A 146 -12.36 -14.88 0.32
C ILE A 146 -12.25 -15.14 1.82
N HIS A 147 -13.21 -15.86 2.37
CA HIS A 147 -13.16 -16.34 3.75
C HIS A 147 -12.65 -17.78 3.75
N TYR A 148 -11.69 -18.04 4.61
CA TYR A 148 -11.07 -19.34 4.72
C TYR A 148 -10.63 -19.59 6.15
N GLU A 149 -10.53 -20.86 6.47
CA GLU A 149 -9.90 -21.34 7.68
C GLU A 149 -8.43 -21.67 7.38
N ASP A 150 -7.49 -21.14 8.16
CA ASP A 150 -6.07 -21.47 8.03
C ASP A 150 -5.74 -22.86 8.59
N ALA A 151 -4.49 -23.32 8.40
CA ALA A 151 -4.05 -24.62 8.90
C ALA A 151 -4.09 -24.78 10.44
N GLY A 152 -4.29 -23.69 11.18
CA GLY A 152 -4.47 -23.66 12.63
C GLY A 152 -5.93 -23.58 13.07
N ASN A 153 -6.88 -23.81 12.16
CA ASN A 153 -8.32 -23.68 12.36
C ASN A 153 -8.77 -22.27 12.76
N LYS A 154 -8.10 -21.22 12.24
CA LYS A 154 -8.50 -19.83 12.46
C LYS A 154 -9.16 -19.28 11.19
N SER A 155 -10.38 -18.77 11.33
CA SER A 155 -11.05 -18.06 10.24
C SER A 155 -10.33 -16.74 9.95
N ALA A 156 -10.10 -16.48 8.67
CA ALA A 156 -9.44 -15.30 8.16
C ALA A 156 -10.10 -14.86 6.84
N VAL A 157 -9.79 -13.63 6.41
CA VAL A 157 -10.33 -13.03 5.19
C VAL A 157 -9.19 -12.52 4.32
N SER A 158 -9.29 -12.74 3.01
CA SER A 158 -8.38 -12.20 2.00
C SER A 158 -9.15 -11.46 0.93
N TYR A 159 -8.56 -10.38 0.42
CA TYR A 159 -9.16 -9.54 -0.63
C TYR A 159 -8.33 -9.63 -1.89
N GLN A 160 -8.99 -9.87 -3.03
CA GLN A 160 -8.36 -9.92 -4.34
C GLN A 160 -9.11 -9.03 -5.34
N LYS A 161 -8.38 -8.32 -6.19
CA LYS A 161 -8.96 -7.56 -7.31
C LYS A 161 -9.17 -8.49 -8.49
N VAL A 162 -10.38 -8.58 -9.01
CA VAL A 162 -10.73 -9.40 -10.18
C VAL A 162 -11.19 -8.51 -11.32
N LEU A 163 -10.65 -8.75 -12.52
CA LEU A 163 -11.13 -8.13 -13.75
C LEU A 163 -11.88 -9.18 -14.58
N ILE A 164 -13.16 -8.93 -14.85
CA ILE A 164 -13.95 -9.73 -15.78
C ILE A 164 -13.89 -9.05 -17.16
N SER A 165 -13.40 -9.79 -18.16
CA SER A 165 -13.29 -9.33 -19.55
C SER A 165 -13.56 -10.50 -20.49
N ARG A 166 -14.69 -10.44 -21.20
CA ARG A 166 -15.12 -11.37 -22.25
C ARG A 166 -15.06 -10.72 -23.62
#